data_AF-A0A955D8S0-F1
#
_entry.id   AF-A0A955D8S0-F1
#
_cell.length_a   1.000
_cell.length_b   1.000
_cell.length_c   1.000
_cell.angle_alpha   90.00
_cell.angle_beta   90.00
_cell.angle_gamma   90.00
#
_symmetry.space_group_name_H-M   'P 1'
#
loop_
_entity.id
_entity.type
_entity.pdbx_description
1 polymer ?
#
loop_
_entity_poly.entity_id
_entity_poly.type
_entity_poly.pdbx_seq_one_letter_code
_entity_poly.pdbx_strand_id
1 'polypeptide(L)'
;MVGLPLLAPSAALAQTATIPANIITKTAQLTPDEVRTVNEYAEQAARNLSSTDPDAIRTARERILSPFSTRGMGVPFRLAYSNAVCPVAERLTTNDDELIAVNALRVLGEVGTDRSLNAIERSLDHPAVAVRYTAAYALLRTFEALSKETPAVSPDKVQSLLTRLGEMIRNEEDPWILDVSVRALIAASKINRQNFEAIPAAAIQQLAEATGNRVRTIPAYEENLDRLTFMLRATVACRDALTDTGRPLPAGAARAAAGLSGDVLAFAVARVESGVESQEERDLLRSLVRSAQASMFFAATAINPSGTQTPPEQIDPTSRNFVEQANREIQKLHAVPYSFPRGRFDRA
;
A
#
# COMPACT_ATOMS: atom_id res chain seq x y z
N MET A 1 -23.00 70.96 -13.46
CA MET A 1 -23.58 69.86 -12.66
C MET A 1 -23.49 68.59 -13.49
N VAL A 2 -22.47 67.77 -13.26
CA VAL A 2 -22.31 66.45 -13.89
C VAL A 2 -22.28 65.46 -12.73
N GLY A 3 -23.33 64.66 -12.58
CA GLY A 3 -23.47 63.67 -11.52
C GLY A 3 -22.69 62.41 -11.88
N LEU A 4 -21.66 62.08 -11.08
CA LEU A 4 -20.99 60.79 -11.15
C LEU A 4 -21.91 59.70 -10.56
N PRO A 5 -22.22 58.62 -11.30
CA PRO A 5 -22.90 57.47 -10.72
C PRO A 5 -21.92 56.69 -9.83
N LEU A 6 -22.27 56.56 -8.56
CA LEU A 6 -21.61 55.69 -7.60
C LEU A 6 -21.86 54.22 -8.02
N LEU A 7 -20.88 53.58 -8.66
CA LEU A 7 -20.90 52.14 -8.89
C LEU A 7 -20.61 51.45 -7.55
N ALA A 8 -21.65 50.98 -6.87
CA ALA A 8 -21.50 50.11 -5.71
C ALA A 8 -20.90 48.77 -6.19
N PRO A 9 -19.76 48.32 -5.65
CA PRO A 9 -19.25 46.99 -5.97
C PRO A 9 -20.23 45.96 -5.39
N SER A 10 -20.94 45.25 -6.27
CA SER A 10 -21.64 44.03 -5.89
C SER A 10 -20.59 43.03 -5.44
N ALA A 11 -20.37 42.95 -4.13
CA ALA A 11 -19.69 41.84 -3.51
C ALA A 11 -20.54 40.60 -3.75
N ALA A 12 -20.32 39.94 -4.88
CA ALA A 12 -20.73 38.56 -5.09
C ALA A 12 -19.94 37.73 -4.08
N LEU A 13 -20.45 37.65 -2.86
CA LEU A 13 -19.99 36.72 -1.85
C LEU A 13 -20.04 35.36 -2.51
N ALA A 14 -18.86 34.81 -2.83
CA ALA A 14 -18.71 33.46 -3.32
C ALA A 14 -19.22 32.54 -2.20
N GLN A 15 -20.52 32.27 -2.20
CA GLN A 15 -21.10 31.26 -1.33
C GLN A 15 -20.39 29.96 -1.72
N THR A 16 -19.52 29.49 -0.83
CA THR A 16 -18.93 28.16 -0.91
C THR A 16 -20.07 27.17 -0.88
N ALA A 17 -20.58 26.81 -2.06
CA ALA A 17 -21.61 25.80 -2.19
C ALA A 17 -21.11 24.53 -1.52
N THR A 18 -21.83 24.05 -0.52
CA THR A 18 -21.56 22.79 0.21
C THR A 18 -22.61 21.76 -0.14
N ILE A 19 -22.23 20.48 -0.25
CA ILE A 19 -23.21 19.40 -0.44
C ILE A 19 -23.94 19.14 0.89
N PRO A 20 -25.28 19.11 0.91
CA PRO A 20 -26.05 18.73 2.09
C PRO A 20 -25.65 17.35 2.65
N ALA A 21 -25.44 17.26 3.97
CA ALA A 21 -24.98 16.03 4.63
C ALA A 21 -25.92 14.83 4.39
N ASN A 22 -27.24 15.07 4.28
CA ASN A 22 -28.23 14.05 3.99
C ASN A 22 -28.09 13.43 2.59
N ILE A 23 -27.45 14.11 1.64
CA ILE A 23 -27.09 13.55 0.32
C ILE A 23 -25.84 12.68 0.47
N ILE A 24 -24.83 13.14 1.21
CA ILE A 24 -23.54 12.44 1.40
C ILE A 24 -23.74 11.09 2.11
N THR A 25 -24.57 11.04 3.14
CA THR A 25 -24.80 9.83 3.95
C THR A 25 -25.96 8.96 3.44
N LYS A 26 -26.53 9.27 2.27
CA LYS A 26 -27.71 8.58 1.75
C LYS A 26 -27.35 7.15 1.32
N THR A 27 -28.03 6.16 1.90
CA THR A 27 -27.86 4.74 1.55
C THR A 27 -28.79 4.30 0.41
N ALA A 28 -29.91 4.99 0.21
CA ALA A 28 -30.80 4.81 -0.93
C ALA A 28 -30.25 5.48 -2.20
N GLN A 29 -30.79 5.09 -3.36
CA GLN A 29 -30.46 5.74 -4.63
C GLN A 29 -30.69 7.25 -4.54
N LEU A 30 -29.74 8.04 -5.08
CA LEU A 30 -29.91 9.49 -5.20
C LEU A 30 -31.00 9.82 -6.21
N THR A 31 -31.76 10.88 -5.97
CA THR A 31 -32.72 11.43 -6.94
C THR A 31 -31.98 12.17 -8.06
N PRO A 32 -32.61 12.40 -9.22
CA PRO A 32 -31.98 13.15 -10.31
C PRO A 32 -31.50 14.55 -9.90
N ASP A 33 -32.24 15.26 -9.05
CA ASP A 33 -31.84 16.60 -8.56
C ASP A 33 -30.67 16.53 -7.56
N GLU A 34 -30.63 15.49 -6.71
CA GLU A 34 -29.48 15.26 -5.83
C GLU A 34 -28.21 14.93 -6.64
N VAL A 35 -28.32 14.10 -7.69
CA VAL A 35 -27.21 13.82 -8.62
C VAL A 35 -26.75 15.11 -9.31
N ARG A 36 -27.67 15.96 -9.76
CA ARG A 36 -27.33 17.27 -10.34
C ARG A 36 -26.54 18.14 -9.35
N THR A 37 -27.00 18.20 -8.10
CA THR A 37 -26.32 18.93 -7.02
C THR A 37 -24.89 18.41 -6.79
N VAL A 38 -24.72 17.09 -6.78
CA VAL A 38 -23.39 16.45 -6.64
C VAL A 38 -22.48 16.81 -7.82
N ASN A 39 -23.00 16.75 -9.04
CA ASN A 39 -22.23 17.06 -10.26
C ASN A 39 -21.80 18.52 -10.29
N GLU A 40 -22.71 19.47 -10.04
CA GLU A 40 -22.40 20.90 -10.04
C GLU A 40 -21.32 21.25 -9.02
N TYR A 41 -21.41 20.69 -7.80
CA TYR A 41 -20.38 20.85 -6.78
C TYR A 41 -19.03 20.29 -7.24
N ALA A 42 -19.02 19.05 -7.74
CA ALA A 42 -17.81 18.35 -8.16
C ALA A 42 -17.12 19.06 -9.32
N GLU A 43 -17.88 19.48 -10.34
CA GLU A 43 -17.36 20.24 -11.48
C GLU A 43 -16.76 21.57 -11.03
N GLN A 44 -17.44 22.32 -10.16
CA GLN A 44 -16.93 23.58 -9.65
C GLN A 44 -15.64 23.38 -8.84
N ALA A 45 -15.58 22.32 -8.03
CA ALA A 45 -14.40 21.99 -7.23
C ALA A 45 -13.21 21.53 -8.08
N ALA A 46 -13.47 20.85 -9.20
CA ALA A 46 -12.44 20.31 -10.10
C ALA A 46 -11.79 21.35 -11.04
N ARG A 47 -12.39 22.53 -11.24
CA ARG A 47 -11.91 23.54 -12.22
C ARG A 47 -10.44 23.91 -12.06
N ASN A 48 -9.97 23.98 -10.82
CA ASN A 48 -8.62 24.45 -10.50
C ASN A 48 -7.62 23.31 -10.28
N LEU A 49 -8.00 22.05 -10.51
CA LEU A 49 -7.06 20.91 -10.40
C LEU A 49 -5.95 20.95 -11.45
N SER A 50 -6.19 21.59 -12.60
CA SER A 50 -5.19 21.78 -13.66
C SER A 50 -4.53 23.16 -13.62
N SER A 51 -4.75 23.94 -12.54
CA SER A 51 -4.09 25.23 -12.38
C SER A 51 -2.58 25.04 -12.23
N THR A 52 -1.80 26.04 -12.61
CA THR A 52 -0.36 26.11 -12.29
C THR A 52 -0.10 26.85 -10.98
N ASP A 53 -1.11 27.51 -10.41
CA ASP A 53 -1.04 28.16 -9.10
C ASP A 53 -1.18 27.12 -7.97
N PRO A 54 -0.13 26.90 -7.14
CA PRO A 54 -0.16 25.92 -6.06
C PRO A 54 -1.29 26.13 -5.05
N ASP A 55 -1.66 27.38 -4.76
CA ASP A 55 -2.74 27.67 -3.81
C ASP A 55 -4.11 27.32 -4.39
N ALA A 56 -4.33 27.63 -5.66
CA ALA A 56 -5.55 27.22 -6.37
C ALA A 56 -5.70 25.70 -6.41
N ILE A 57 -4.62 24.94 -6.67
CA ILE A 57 -4.63 23.47 -6.65
C ILE A 57 -4.96 22.96 -5.24
N ARG A 58 -4.31 23.52 -4.21
CA ARG A 58 -4.54 23.12 -2.82
C ARG A 58 -5.99 23.33 -2.41
N THR A 59 -6.56 24.52 -2.69
CA THR A 59 -7.97 24.82 -2.41
C THR A 59 -8.91 23.91 -3.20
N ALA A 60 -8.62 23.63 -4.47
CA ALA A 60 -9.39 22.68 -5.27
C ALA A 60 -9.42 21.29 -4.62
N ARG A 61 -8.25 20.79 -4.22
CA ARG A 61 -8.11 19.48 -3.57
C ARG A 61 -8.86 19.43 -2.24
N GLU A 62 -8.67 20.42 -1.37
CA GLU A 62 -9.37 20.51 -0.08
C GLU A 62 -10.89 20.51 -0.29
N ARG A 63 -11.39 21.26 -1.27
CA ARG A 63 -12.81 21.28 -1.61
C ARG A 63 -13.29 19.91 -2.09
N ILE A 64 -12.59 19.29 -3.03
CA ILE A 64 -12.95 17.96 -3.58
C ILE A 64 -12.95 16.89 -2.49
N LEU A 65 -12.03 16.96 -1.54
CA LEU A 65 -11.88 15.95 -0.48
C LEU A 65 -12.78 16.22 0.73
N SER A 66 -13.33 17.42 0.87
CA SER A 66 -14.16 17.78 2.03
C SER A 66 -15.34 16.83 2.28
N PRO A 67 -16.07 16.30 1.27
CA PRO A 67 -17.16 15.35 1.52
C PRO A 67 -16.69 14.03 2.14
N PHE A 68 -15.46 13.59 1.84
CA PHE A 68 -14.85 12.35 2.36
C PHE A 68 -14.44 12.42 3.82
N SER A 69 -14.50 13.59 4.45
CA SER A 69 -14.36 13.71 5.90
C SER A 69 -15.65 13.32 6.66
N THR A 70 -16.76 13.11 5.95
CA THR A 70 -18.06 12.75 6.54
C THR A 70 -18.14 11.26 6.82
N ARG A 71 -18.34 10.90 8.09
CA ARG A 71 -18.55 9.50 8.50
C ARG A 71 -19.86 8.94 7.92
N GLY A 72 -19.86 7.66 7.60
CA GLY A 72 -21.07 6.99 7.10
C GLY A 72 -21.48 7.42 5.69
N MET A 73 -20.51 7.81 4.86
CA MET A 73 -20.75 8.12 3.45
C MET A 73 -21.45 6.95 2.76
N GLY A 74 -22.53 7.27 2.04
CA GLY A 74 -23.29 6.30 1.26
C GLY A 74 -22.58 5.91 -0.03
N VAL A 75 -22.66 4.63 -0.39
CA VAL A 75 -22.17 4.12 -1.68
C VAL A 75 -22.79 4.86 -2.88
N PRO A 76 -24.12 5.15 -2.92
CA PRO A 76 -24.71 5.91 -4.03
C PRO A 76 -24.09 7.29 -4.23
N PHE A 77 -23.82 8.01 -3.13
CA PHE A 77 -23.11 9.29 -3.19
C PHE A 77 -21.70 9.14 -3.75
N ARG A 78 -20.91 8.19 -3.21
CA ARG A 78 -19.52 7.97 -3.66
C ARG A 78 -19.46 7.64 -5.15
N LEU A 79 -20.40 6.85 -5.67
CA LEU A 79 -20.49 6.53 -7.10
C LEU A 79 -20.88 7.75 -7.94
N ALA A 80 -21.89 8.52 -7.54
CA ALA A 80 -22.28 9.74 -8.24
C ALA A 80 -21.13 10.78 -8.27
N TYR A 81 -20.48 10.98 -7.13
CA TYR A 81 -19.33 11.88 -6.99
C TYR A 81 -18.15 11.43 -7.86
N SER A 82 -17.85 10.13 -7.87
CA SER A 82 -16.83 9.53 -8.75
C SER A 82 -17.14 9.77 -10.22
N ASN A 83 -18.40 9.67 -10.64
CA ASN A 83 -18.78 9.90 -12.04
C ASN A 83 -18.52 11.34 -12.49
N ALA A 84 -18.60 12.31 -11.58
CA ALA A 84 -18.32 13.71 -11.87
C ALA A 84 -16.82 14.04 -11.81
N VAL A 85 -16.10 13.59 -10.77
CA VAL A 85 -14.70 13.98 -10.52
C VAL A 85 -13.70 13.14 -11.33
N CYS A 86 -13.89 11.82 -11.42
CA CYS A 86 -12.91 10.92 -12.03
C CYS A 86 -12.60 11.25 -13.50
N PRO A 87 -13.55 11.61 -14.39
CA PRO A 87 -13.21 11.97 -15.77
C PRO A 87 -12.19 13.11 -15.88
N VAL A 88 -12.25 14.09 -14.97
CA VAL A 88 -11.29 15.21 -14.95
C VAL A 88 -9.95 14.73 -14.41
N ALA A 89 -9.94 14.08 -13.24
CA ALA A 89 -8.72 13.60 -12.63
C ALA A 89 -7.97 12.58 -13.51
N GLU A 90 -8.68 11.65 -14.17
CA GLU A 90 -8.14 10.68 -15.12
C GLU A 90 -7.37 11.31 -16.28
N ARG A 91 -7.85 12.44 -16.82
CA ARG A 91 -7.11 13.16 -17.87
C ARG A 91 -5.86 13.83 -17.32
N LEU A 92 -5.91 14.27 -16.08
CA LEU A 92 -4.80 14.97 -15.44
C LEU A 92 -3.69 14.02 -15.00
N THR A 93 -3.96 12.72 -14.79
CA THR A 93 -2.90 11.74 -14.47
C THR A 93 -1.91 11.51 -15.62
N THR A 94 -2.25 11.92 -16.84
CA THR A 94 -1.39 11.83 -18.03
C THR A 94 -0.85 13.19 -18.47
N ASN A 95 -0.87 14.20 -17.58
CA ASN A 95 -0.32 15.51 -17.87
C ASN A 95 1.22 15.46 -17.86
N ASP A 96 1.86 16.22 -18.75
CA ASP A 96 3.32 16.31 -18.81
C ASP A 96 3.92 16.95 -17.55
N ASP A 97 3.15 17.80 -16.85
CA ASP A 97 3.52 18.33 -15.54
C ASP A 97 3.22 17.28 -14.45
N GLU A 98 4.30 16.72 -13.90
CA GLU A 98 4.24 15.70 -12.84
C GLU A 98 3.45 16.18 -11.62
N LEU A 99 3.50 17.48 -11.27
CA LEU A 99 2.78 18.01 -10.11
C LEU A 99 1.26 17.94 -10.32
N ILE A 100 0.79 18.21 -11.54
CA ILE A 100 -0.63 18.07 -11.91
C ILE A 100 -1.06 16.61 -11.81
N ALA A 101 -0.26 15.69 -12.39
CA ALA A 101 -0.54 14.26 -12.35
C ALA A 101 -0.57 13.70 -10.91
N VAL A 102 0.40 14.07 -10.08
CA VAL A 102 0.48 13.69 -8.67
C VAL A 102 -0.75 14.18 -7.89
N ASN A 103 -1.19 15.42 -8.10
CA ASN A 103 -2.39 15.93 -7.43
C ASN A 103 -3.67 15.20 -7.86
N ALA A 104 -3.79 14.86 -9.14
CA ALA A 104 -4.90 14.07 -9.64
C ALA A 104 -4.95 12.67 -9.01
N LEU A 105 -3.80 11.99 -8.90
CA LEU A 105 -3.70 10.67 -8.25
C LEU A 105 -4.10 10.70 -6.77
N ARG A 106 -3.73 11.76 -6.05
CA ARG A 106 -4.16 11.95 -4.66
C ARG A 106 -5.68 12.03 -4.53
N VAL A 107 -6.33 12.77 -5.44
CA VAL A 107 -7.80 12.84 -5.48
C VAL A 107 -8.40 11.46 -5.76
N LEU A 108 -7.88 10.74 -6.76
CA LEU A 108 -8.37 9.41 -7.12
C LEU A 108 -8.27 8.42 -5.95
N GLY A 109 -7.17 8.46 -5.19
CA GLY A 109 -6.95 7.54 -4.05
C GLY A 109 -7.97 7.72 -2.93
N GLU A 110 -8.42 8.95 -2.69
CA GLU A 110 -9.43 9.26 -1.66
C GLU A 110 -10.86 8.98 -2.17
N VAL A 111 -11.12 9.16 -3.47
CA VAL A 111 -12.41 8.80 -4.10
C VAL A 111 -12.69 7.30 -3.95
N GLY A 112 -11.68 6.44 -4.15
CA GLY A 112 -11.74 5.03 -3.76
C GLY A 112 -12.93 4.28 -4.39
N THR A 113 -13.04 4.34 -5.72
CA THR A 113 -13.96 3.54 -6.55
C THR A 113 -13.20 2.70 -7.56
N ASP A 114 -13.81 1.64 -8.11
CA ASP A 114 -13.20 0.81 -9.16
C ASP A 114 -12.69 1.66 -10.34
N ARG A 115 -13.45 2.67 -10.74
CA ARG A 115 -13.06 3.63 -11.79
C ARG A 115 -11.79 4.39 -11.42
N SER A 116 -11.74 4.98 -10.21
CA SER A 116 -10.55 5.71 -9.75
C SER A 116 -9.32 4.80 -9.64
N LEU A 117 -9.53 3.56 -9.22
CA LEU A 117 -8.48 2.56 -9.08
C LEU A 117 -7.93 2.08 -10.42
N ASN A 118 -8.75 1.99 -11.47
CA ASN A 118 -8.27 1.73 -12.83
C ASN A 118 -7.34 2.84 -13.34
N ALA A 119 -7.60 4.10 -12.96
CA ALA A 119 -6.74 5.23 -13.32
C ALA A 119 -5.41 5.19 -12.56
N ILE A 120 -5.45 4.89 -11.26
CA ILE A 120 -4.26 4.73 -10.42
C ILE A 120 -3.39 3.57 -10.92
N GLU A 121 -3.99 2.42 -11.24
CA GLU A 121 -3.27 1.24 -11.72
C GLU A 121 -2.46 1.53 -12.97
N ARG A 122 -3.03 2.21 -13.97
CA ARG A 122 -2.30 2.62 -15.18
C ARG A 122 -1.10 3.53 -14.88
N SER A 123 -1.20 4.30 -13.80
CA SER A 123 -0.14 5.24 -13.39
C SER A 123 0.99 4.55 -12.62
N LEU A 124 0.84 3.28 -12.24
CA LEU A 124 1.95 2.48 -11.69
C LEU A 124 3.06 2.24 -12.73
N ASP A 125 2.74 2.30 -14.03
CA ASP A 125 3.69 2.12 -15.14
C ASP A 125 4.15 3.46 -15.74
N HIS A 126 3.87 4.59 -15.09
CA HIS A 126 4.22 5.91 -15.61
C HIS A 126 5.75 6.09 -15.69
N PRO A 127 6.33 6.77 -16.72
CA PRO A 127 7.78 6.95 -16.83
C PRO A 127 8.39 7.76 -15.68
N ALA A 128 7.67 8.77 -15.17
CA ALA A 128 8.12 9.59 -14.05
C ALA A 128 8.00 8.88 -12.68
N VAL A 129 9.10 8.87 -11.92
CA VAL A 129 9.21 8.26 -10.58
C VAL A 129 8.18 8.85 -9.60
N ALA A 130 8.01 10.18 -9.59
CA ALA A 130 7.09 10.85 -8.67
C ALA A 130 5.63 10.42 -8.88
N VAL A 131 5.24 10.16 -10.14
CA VAL A 131 3.90 9.69 -10.50
C VAL A 131 3.70 8.24 -10.08
N ARG A 132 4.66 7.34 -10.34
CA ARG A 132 4.62 5.94 -9.88
C ARG A 132 4.55 5.84 -8.36
N TYR A 133 5.40 6.60 -7.66
CA TYR A 133 5.38 6.68 -6.19
C TYR A 133 4.00 7.12 -5.68
N THR A 134 3.44 8.17 -6.28
CA THR A 134 2.13 8.70 -5.87
C THR A 134 1.00 7.73 -6.19
N ALA A 135 1.08 6.98 -7.29
CA ALA A 135 0.10 5.96 -7.62
C ALA A 135 0.08 4.84 -6.57
N ALA A 136 1.25 4.31 -6.19
CA ALA A 136 1.35 3.33 -5.11
C ALA A 136 0.93 3.91 -3.75
N TYR A 137 1.25 5.17 -3.47
CA TYR A 137 0.78 5.88 -2.27
C TYR A 137 -0.75 6.05 -2.26
N ALA A 138 -1.36 6.36 -3.41
CA ALA A 138 -2.81 6.46 -3.54
C ALA A 138 -3.49 5.12 -3.22
N LEU A 139 -2.92 3.99 -3.65
CA LEU A 139 -3.40 2.66 -3.26
C LEU A 139 -3.30 2.41 -1.75
N LEU A 140 -2.16 2.78 -1.14
CA LEU A 140 -2.00 2.74 0.32
C LEU A 140 -3.15 3.50 1.02
N ARG A 141 -3.43 4.72 0.58
CA ARG A 141 -4.51 5.57 1.13
C ARG A 141 -5.89 4.94 0.93
N THR A 142 -6.16 4.39 -0.25
CA THR A 142 -7.42 3.70 -0.52
C THR A 142 -7.59 2.47 0.40
N PHE A 143 -6.55 1.66 0.60
CA PHE A 143 -6.64 0.48 1.47
C PHE A 143 -6.83 0.86 2.95
N GLU A 144 -6.17 1.93 3.42
CA GLU A 144 -6.44 2.50 4.74
C GLU A 144 -7.89 2.96 4.88
N ALA A 145 -8.47 3.60 3.87
CA ALA A 145 -9.86 4.02 3.86
C ALA A 145 -10.82 2.81 3.84
N LEU A 146 -10.54 1.78 3.03
CA LEU A 146 -11.33 0.55 2.97
C LEU A 146 -11.40 -0.17 4.33
N SER A 147 -10.36 -0.08 5.15
CA SER A 147 -10.41 -0.62 6.51
C SER A 147 -11.42 0.10 7.41
N LYS A 148 -11.71 1.39 7.14
CA LYS A 148 -12.51 2.29 7.99
C LYS A 148 -13.92 2.59 7.49
N GLU A 149 -14.16 2.49 6.18
CA GLU A 149 -15.40 2.95 5.55
C GLU A 149 -16.08 1.89 4.68
N THR A 150 -17.25 2.22 4.12
CA THR A 150 -18.00 1.35 3.22
C THR A 150 -17.47 1.51 1.78
N PRO A 151 -16.89 0.45 1.17
CA PRO A 151 -16.32 0.52 -0.17
C PRO A 151 -17.35 0.88 -1.24
N ALA A 152 -16.89 1.59 -2.27
CA ALA A 152 -17.46 1.52 -3.62
C ALA A 152 -16.45 0.84 -4.58
N VAL A 153 -15.74 -0.16 -4.04
CA VAL A 153 -14.70 -0.95 -4.70
C VAL A 153 -15.09 -2.42 -4.64
N SER A 154 -14.82 -3.18 -5.69
CA SER A 154 -15.02 -4.64 -5.70
C SER A 154 -13.82 -5.39 -5.10
N PRO A 155 -14.04 -6.54 -4.42
CA PRO A 155 -12.95 -7.39 -3.94
C PRO A 155 -12.00 -7.84 -5.05
N ASP A 156 -12.53 -8.20 -6.22
CA ASP A 156 -11.73 -8.60 -7.39
C ASP A 156 -10.79 -7.49 -7.85
N LYS A 157 -11.27 -6.22 -7.81
CA LYS A 157 -10.42 -5.08 -8.12
C LYS A 157 -9.27 -4.96 -7.13
N VAL A 158 -9.53 -5.08 -5.83
CA VAL A 158 -8.46 -5.07 -4.82
C VAL A 158 -7.47 -6.20 -5.07
N GLN A 159 -7.95 -7.42 -5.34
CA GLN A 159 -7.09 -8.57 -5.61
C GLN A 159 -6.16 -8.32 -6.81
N SER A 160 -6.67 -7.74 -7.90
CA SER A 160 -5.83 -7.38 -9.06
C SER A 160 -4.71 -6.38 -8.71
N LEU A 161 -5.03 -5.40 -7.86
CA LEU A 161 -4.06 -4.39 -7.42
C LEU A 161 -3.00 -4.96 -6.48
N LEU A 162 -3.32 -5.97 -5.67
CA LEU A 162 -2.32 -6.69 -4.88
C LEU A 162 -1.28 -7.32 -5.81
N THR A 163 -1.72 -8.00 -6.86
CA THR A 163 -0.84 -8.60 -7.87
C THR A 163 0.07 -7.56 -8.52
N ARG A 164 -0.50 -6.42 -8.94
CA ARG A 164 0.28 -5.32 -9.55
C ARG A 164 1.31 -4.71 -8.60
N LEU A 165 0.95 -4.47 -7.34
CA LEU A 165 1.90 -4.02 -6.31
C LEU A 165 3.02 -5.04 -6.08
N GLY A 166 2.68 -6.33 -6.10
CA GLY A 166 3.65 -7.40 -6.02
C GLY A 166 4.61 -7.45 -7.21
N GLU A 167 4.12 -7.19 -8.43
CA GLU A 167 4.97 -7.04 -9.62
C GLU A 167 5.89 -5.82 -9.50
N MET A 168 5.37 -4.71 -8.99
CA MET A 168 6.16 -3.50 -8.72
C MET A 168 7.31 -3.78 -7.73
N ILE A 169 7.05 -4.50 -6.63
CA ILE A 169 8.09 -4.88 -5.65
C ILE A 169 9.21 -5.74 -6.29
N ARG A 170 8.89 -6.59 -7.27
CA ARG A 170 9.88 -7.44 -7.93
C ARG A 170 10.78 -6.63 -8.88
N ASN A 171 10.17 -5.71 -9.62
CA ASN A 171 10.77 -5.12 -10.82
C ASN A 171 11.29 -3.70 -10.62
N GLU A 172 10.78 -2.96 -9.64
CA GLU A 172 11.15 -1.56 -9.44
C GLU A 172 12.56 -1.43 -8.84
N GLU A 173 13.27 -0.38 -9.26
CA GLU A 173 14.64 -0.10 -8.84
C GLU A 173 14.69 0.99 -7.78
N ASP A 174 13.75 1.93 -7.83
CA ASP A 174 13.65 3.03 -6.88
C ASP A 174 13.23 2.52 -5.47
N PRO A 175 14.06 2.74 -4.44
CA PRO A 175 13.79 2.22 -3.09
C PRO A 175 12.54 2.83 -2.44
N TRP A 176 12.18 4.08 -2.78
CA TRP A 176 10.99 4.73 -2.23
C TRP A 176 9.70 4.13 -2.77
N ILE A 177 9.70 3.75 -4.05
CA ILE A 177 8.58 3.07 -4.67
C ILE A 177 8.41 1.64 -4.11
N LEU A 178 9.53 0.93 -3.90
CA LEU A 178 9.52 -0.37 -3.21
C LEU A 178 8.90 -0.26 -1.80
N ASP A 179 9.36 0.72 -1.03
CA ASP A 179 8.91 0.96 0.34
C ASP A 179 7.41 1.28 0.41
N VAL A 180 6.91 2.17 -0.45
CA VAL A 180 5.48 2.52 -0.46
C VAL A 180 4.60 1.37 -0.96
N SER A 181 5.10 0.53 -1.88
CA SER A 181 4.38 -0.66 -2.35
C SER A 181 4.24 -1.70 -1.25
N VAL A 182 5.30 -1.93 -0.46
CA VAL A 182 5.25 -2.75 0.76
C VAL A 182 4.22 -2.21 1.74
N ARG A 183 4.22 -0.89 2.00
CA ARG A 183 3.23 -0.27 2.89
C ARG A 183 1.80 -0.46 2.40
N ALA A 184 1.56 -0.32 1.09
CA ALA A 184 0.24 -0.54 0.51
C ALA A 184 -0.25 -1.97 0.77
N LEU A 185 0.58 -2.99 0.54
CA LEU A 185 0.21 -4.38 0.85
C LEU A 185 -0.02 -4.60 2.36
N ILE A 186 0.74 -3.93 3.23
CA ILE A 186 0.50 -3.97 4.69
C ILE A 186 -0.81 -3.29 5.07
N ALA A 187 -1.22 -2.23 4.39
CA ALA A 187 -2.54 -1.63 4.62
C ALA A 187 -3.67 -2.55 4.14
N ALA A 188 -3.49 -3.20 2.99
CA ALA A 188 -4.44 -4.19 2.48
C ALA A 188 -4.59 -5.40 3.42
N SER A 189 -3.49 -5.84 4.08
CA SER A 189 -3.55 -6.95 5.04
C SER A 189 -4.43 -6.65 6.27
N LYS A 190 -4.68 -5.37 6.54
CA LYS A 190 -5.49 -4.89 7.66
C LYS A 190 -6.97 -4.67 7.30
N ILE A 191 -7.38 -4.90 6.06
CA ILE A 191 -8.78 -4.80 5.67
C ILE A 191 -9.60 -5.80 6.49
N ASN A 192 -10.68 -5.34 7.14
CA ASN A 192 -11.56 -6.17 7.95
C ASN A 192 -13.01 -5.82 7.61
N ARG A 193 -13.50 -6.34 6.48
CA ARG A 193 -14.80 -6.00 5.93
C ARG A 193 -15.49 -7.23 5.38
N GLN A 194 -16.82 -7.19 5.44
CA GLN A 194 -17.66 -8.18 4.79
C GLN A 194 -17.40 -8.19 3.29
N ASN A 195 -17.29 -9.37 2.69
CA ASN A 195 -16.92 -9.65 1.30
C ASN A 195 -15.45 -9.39 0.94
N PHE A 196 -14.60 -9.02 1.91
CA PHE A 196 -13.16 -8.82 1.72
C PHE A 196 -12.33 -9.80 2.56
N GLU A 197 -12.93 -10.90 3.03
CA GLU A 197 -12.32 -11.83 3.99
C GLU A 197 -11.04 -12.49 3.44
N ALA A 198 -10.96 -12.69 2.13
CA ALA A 198 -9.79 -13.26 1.46
C ALA A 198 -8.63 -12.28 1.27
N ILE A 199 -8.91 -10.97 1.23
CA ILE A 199 -7.93 -9.93 0.87
C ILE A 199 -6.77 -9.85 1.88
N PRO A 200 -6.99 -9.93 3.21
CA PRO A 200 -5.90 -9.91 4.17
C PRO A 200 -4.82 -10.97 3.94
N ALA A 201 -5.24 -12.22 3.78
CA ALA A 201 -4.34 -13.34 3.55
C ALA A 201 -3.65 -13.24 2.20
N ALA A 202 -4.39 -12.84 1.15
CA ALA A 202 -3.83 -12.63 -0.18
C ALA A 202 -2.76 -11.52 -0.18
N ALA A 203 -2.99 -10.43 0.56
CA ALA A 203 -2.03 -9.33 0.68
C ALA A 203 -0.74 -9.75 1.38
N ILE A 204 -0.83 -10.54 2.47
CA ILE A 204 0.36 -11.09 3.15
C ILE A 204 1.09 -12.09 2.27
N GLN A 205 0.38 -12.97 1.58
CA GLN A 205 1.00 -13.92 0.65
C GLN A 205 1.76 -13.18 -0.46
N GLN A 206 1.10 -12.20 -1.10
CA GLN A 206 1.69 -11.41 -2.17
C GLN A 206 2.90 -10.59 -1.69
N LEU A 207 2.80 -9.99 -0.50
CA LEU A 207 3.90 -9.26 0.14
C LEU A 207 5.10 -10.18 0.35
N ALA A 208 4.88 -11.37 0.93
CA ALA A 208 5.94 -12.31 1.24
C ALA A 208 6.62 -12.86 -0.03
N GLU A 209 5.83 -13.27 -1.03
CA GLU A 209 6.36 -13.81 -2.29
C GLU A 209 7.13 -12.76 -3.09
N ALA A 210 6.56 -11.56 -3.25
CA ALA A 210 7.21 -10.50 -4.01
C ALA A 210 8.49 -10.00 -3.33
N THR A 211 8.45 -9.79 -2.01
CA THR A 211 9.63 -9.38 -1.24
C THR A 211 10.69 -10.47 -1.26
N GLY A 212 10.34 -11.75 -1.07
CA GLY A 212 11.30 -12.85 -1.10
C GLY A 212 12.00 -12.98 -2.46
N ASN A 213 11.24 -12.81 -3.55
CA ASN A 213 11.81 -12.75 -4.91
C ASN A 213 12.83 -11.61 -5.04
N ARG A 214 12.50 -10.41 -4.54
CA ARG A 214 13.40 -9.25 -4.58
C ARG A 214 14.64 -9.46 -3.72
N VAL A 215 14.51 -10.00 -2.51
CA VAL A 215 15.64 -10.25 -1.60
C VAL A 215 16.68 -11.16 -2.23
N ARG A 216 16.26 -12.13 -3.04
CA ARG A 216 17.20 -13.01 -3.77
C ARG A 216 18.00 -12.30 -4.85
N THR A 217 17.54 -11.17 -5.38
CA THR A 217 18.26 -10.41 -6.42
C THR A 217 19.16 -9.31 -5.87
N ILE A 218 19.06 -8.98 -4.58
CA ILE A 218 19.94 -7.98 -3.94
C ILE A 218 21.36 -8.57 -3.84
N PRO A 219 22.42 -7.86 -4.23
CA PRO A 219 23.79 -8.35 -4.03
C PRO A 219 24.11 -8.55 -2.54
N ALA A 220 25.05 -9.46 -2.23
CA ALA A 220 25.53 -9.64 -0.86
C ALA A 220 26.13 -8.35 -0.29
N TYR A 221 26.78 -7.56 -1.15
CA TYR A 221 27.23 -6.21 -0.84
C TYR A 221 26.21 -5.19 -1.34
N GLU A 222 25.52 -4.53 -0.42
CA GLU A 222 24.54 -3.48 -0.72
C GLU A 222 24.87 -2.25 0.13
N GLU A 223 25.31 -1.17 -0.51
CA GLU A 223 25.64 0.08 0.17
C GLU A 223 24.38 0.83 0.63
N ASN A 224 23.26 0.63 -0.08
CA ASN A 224 22.03 1.36 0.21
C ASN A 224 21.20 0.67 1.31
N LEU A 225 21.36 1.13 2.55
CA LEU A 225 20.61 0.64 3.72
C LEU A 225 19.08 0.84 3.61
N ASP A 226 18.57 1.72 2.74
CA ASP A 226 17.12 1.87 2.52
C ASP A 226 16.49 0.56 2.01
N ARG A 227 17.27 -0.25 1.29
CA ARG A 227 16.82 -1.58 0.83
C ARG A 227 16.62 -2.56 1.98
N LEU A 228 17.38 -2.44 3.07
CA LEU A 228 17.15 -3.24 4.28
C LEU A 228 15.86 -2.83 5.00
N THR A 229 15.49 -1.55 4.92
CA THR A 229 14.32 -1.00 5.61
C THR A 229 13.01 -1.60 5.08
N PHE A 230 12.81 -1.71 3.76
CA PHE A 230 11.60 -2.32 3.22
C PHE A 230 11.53 -3.83 3.53
N MET A 231 12.67 -4.54 3.51
CA MET A 231 12.77 -5.95 3.89
C MET A 231 12.33 -6.15 5.33
N LEU A 232 12.87 -5.35 6.25
CA LEU A 232 12.54 -5.42 7.67
C LEU A 232 11.05 -5.18 7.88
N ARG A 233 10.48 -4.19 7.21
CA ARG A 233 9.06 -3.87 7.30
C ARG A 233 8.18 -5.02 6.80
N ALA A 234 8.51 -5.62 5.67
CA ALA A 234 7.79 -6.76 5.12
C ALA A 234 7.86 -7.98 6.06
N THR A 235 9.06 -8.33 6.56
CA THR A 235 9.24 -9.44 7.50
C THR A 235 8.50 -9.23 8.81
N VAL A 236 8.54 -8.01 9.37
CA VAL A 236 7.78 -7.65 10.58
C VAL A 236 6.28 -7.77 10.33
N ALA A 237 5.76 -7.29 9.19
CA ALA A 237 4.34 -7.41 8.88
C ALA A 237 3.90 -8.88 8.72
N CYS A 238 4.73 -9.73 8.10
CA CYS A 238 4.47 -11.17 8.02
C CYS A 238 4.47 -11.83 9.41
N ARG A 239 5.44 -11.49 10.27
CA ARG A 239 5.47 -11.96 11.66
C ARG A 239 4.20 -11.58 12.41
N ASP A 240 3.84 -10.30 12.34
CA ASP A 240 2.69 -9.78 13.09
C ASP A 240 1.39 -10.47 12.64
N ALA A 241 1.21 -10.67 11.33
CA ALA A 241 0.08 -11.41 10.78
C ALA A 241 0.05 -12.90 11.17
N LEU A 242 1.22 -13.54 11.32
CA LEU A 242 1.31 -14.92 11.81
C LEU A 242 0.99 -15.04 13.30
N THR A 243 1.26 -14.00 14.09
CA THR A 243 0.97 -13.97 15.53
C THR A 243 -0.43 -13.48 15.89
N ASP A 244 -1.19 -12.97 14.91
CA ASP A 244 -2.56 -12.50 15.13
C ASP A 244 -3.51 -13.70 15.31
N THR A 245 -3.78 -14.04 16.57
CA THR A 245 -4.71 -15.12 16.93
C THR A 245 -6.17 -14.80 16.57
N GLY A 246 -6.51 -13.53 16.36
CA GLY A 246 -7.86 -13.12 15.94
C GLY A 246 -8.13 -13.40 14.46
N ARG A 247 -7.07 -13.59 13.66
CA ARG A 247 -7.13 -13.85 12.23
C ARG A 247 -6.00 -14.79 11.81
N PRO A 248 -6.13 -16.10 12.06
CA PRO A 248 -5.09 -17.05 11.67
C PRO A 248 -4.89 -17.04 10.15
N LEU A 249 -3.64 -17.00 9.72
CA LEU A 249 -3.30 -17.05 8.30
C LEU A 249 -3.54 -18.45 7.71
N PRO A 250 -4.12 -18.55 6.51
CA PRO A 250 -4.16 -19.81 5.77
C PRO A 250 -2.75 -20.36 5.51
N ALA A 251 -2.63 -21.69 5.43
CA ALA A 251 -1.35 -22.37 5.27
C ALA A 251 -0.52 -21.89 4.07
N GLY A 252 -1.16 -21.48 2.96
CA GLY A 252 -0.47 -20.91 1.80
C GLY A 252 0.24 -19.60 2.11
N ALA A 253 -0.46 -18.64 2.74
CA ALA A 253 0.11 -17.37 3.16
C ALA A 253 1.17 -17.55 4.25
N ALA A 254 0.94 -18.44 5.22
CA ALA A 254 1.91 -18.78 6.25
C ALA A 254 3.19 -19.39 5.66
N ARG A 255 3.06 -20.30 4.68
CA ARG A 255 4.20 -20.84 3.94
C ARG A 255 4.93 -19.73 3.21
N ALA A 256 4.24 -18.86 2.47
CA ALA A 256 4.89 -17.74 1.79
C ALA A 256 5.72 -16.86 2.75
N ALA A 257 5.18 -16.53 3.93
CA ALA A 257 5.91 -15.79 4.98
C ALA A 257 7.16 -16.52 5.50
N ALA A 258 7.09 -17.85 5.69
CA ALA A 258 8.26 -18.67 6.02
C ALA A 258 9.31 -18.63 4.88
N GLY A 259 8.86 -18.64 3.63
CA GLY A 259 9.72 -18.52 2.46
C GLY A 259 10.50 -17.21 2.43
N LEU A 260 9.80 -16.07 2.62
CA LEU A 260 10.46 -14.76 2.77
C LEU A 260 11.49 -14.78 3.90
N SER A 261 11.15 -15.40 5.03
CA SER A 261 12.05 -15.47 6.19
C SER A 261 13.33 -16.24 5.89
N GLY A 262 13.24 -17.35 5.15
CA GLY A 262 14.40 -18.06 4.63
C GLY A 262 15.24 -17.23 3.66
N ASP A 263 14.58 -16.53 2.72
CA ASP A 263 15.25 -15.65 1.76
C ASP A 263 16.02 -14.51 2.49
N VAL A 264 15.45 -13.97 3.58
CA VAL A 264 16.09 -12.95 4.45
C VAL A 264 17.25 -13.51 5.28
N LEU A 265 17.13 -14.72 5.85
CA LEU A 265 18.24 -15.35 6.57
C LEU A 265 19.42 -15.62 5.63
N ALA A 266 19.15 -16.13 4.43
CA ALA A 266 20.18 -16.35 3.42
C ALA A 266 20.88 -15.03 3.03
N PHE A 267 20.11 -13.94 2.87
CA PHE A 267 20.68 -12.61 2.65
C PHE A 267 21.59 -12.18 3.82
N ALA A 268 21.13 -12.34 5.06
CA ALA A 268 21.91 -11.96 6.24
C ALA A 268 23.22 -12.76 6.36
N VAL A 269 23.22 -14.05 6.02
CA VAL A 269 24.43 -14.89 5.93
C VAL A 269 25.42 -14.30 4.94
N ALA A 270 25.00 -14.11 3.69
CA ALA A 270 25.87 -13.57 2.65
C ALA A 270 26.38 -12.17 3.00
N ARG A 271 25.55 -11.33 3.65
CA ARG A 271 25.97 -10.00 4.08
C ARG A 271 27.05 -10.06 5.16
N VAL A 272 26.92 -10.93 6.16
CA VAL A 272 27.93 -11.10 7.21
C VAL A 272 29.24 -11.65 6.64
N GLU A 273 29.17 -12.59 5.71
CA GLU A 273 30.35 -13.14 5.02
C GLU A 273 31.05 -12.10 4.13
N SER A 274 30.28 -11.17 3.53
CA SER A 274 30.84 -10.03 2.78
C SER A 274 31.51 -8.96 3.66
N GLY A 275 31.28 -9.02 4.97
CA GLY A 275 31.73 -8.03 5.95
C GLY A 275 30.66 -6.97 6.25
N VAL A 276 30.28 -6.83 7.52
CA VAL A 276 29.37 -5.77 7.99
C VAL A 276 30.17 -4.57 8.46
N GLU A 277 29.91 -3.41 7.85
CA GLU A 277 30.80 -2.25 7.99
C GLU A 277 30.40 -1.35 9.16
N SER A 278 29.11 -1.09 9.35
CA SER A 278 28.62 -0.11 10.32
C SER A 278 27.86 -0.73 11.50
N GLN A 279 27.78 0.01 12.61
CA GLN A 279 26.97 -0.41 13.76
C GLN A 279 25.47 -0.39 13.46
N GLU A 280 25.02 0.62 12.70
CA GLU A 280 23.64 0.75 12.25
C GLU A 280 23.20 -0.47 11.43
N GLU A 281 24.05 -0.89 10.50
CA GLU A 281 23.79 -2.09 9.70
C GLU A 281 23.73 -3.36 10.54
N ARG A 282 24.63 -3.51 11.53
CA ARG A 282 24.57 -4.65 12.47
C ARG A 282 23.24 -4.70 13.22
N ASP A 283 22.70 -3.55 13.63
CA ASP A 283 21.44 -3.47 14.37
C ASP A 283 20.23 -3.77 13.46
N LEU A 284 20.27 -3.34 12.20
CA LEU A 284 19.28 -3.70 11.18
C LEU A 284 19.29 -5.20 10.88
N LEU A 285 20.47 -5.80 10.66
CA LEU A 285 20.61 -7.25 10.43
C LEU A 285 20.11 -8.06 11.63
N ARG A 286 20.41 -7.63 12.87
CA ARG A 286 19.90 -8.30 14.07
C ARG A 286 18.36 -8.27 14.12
N SER A 287 17.76 -7.15 13.74
CA SER A 287 16.30 -6.98 13.70
C SER A 287 15.65 -7.84 12.62
N LEU A 288 16.30 -7.94 11.44
CA LEU A 288 15.88 -8.81 10.33
C LEU A 288 15.91 -10.28 10.73
N VAL A 289 17.05 -10.77 11.24
CA VAL A 289 17.23 -12.17 11.64
C VAL A 289 16.23 -12.57 12.72
N ARG A 290 16.08 -11.75 13.76
CA ARG A 290 15.10 -12.02 14.84
C ARG A 290 13.66 -12.11 14.30
N SER A 291 13.29 -11.22 13.39
CA SER A 291 11.94 -11.21 12.81
C SER A 291 11.71 -12.40 11.86
N ALA A 292 12.73 -12.80 11.11
CA ALA A 292 12.69 -13.98 10.24
C ALA A 292 12.55 -15.28 11.05
N GLN A 293 13.35 -15.46 12.10
CA GLN A 293 13.25 -16.65 12.98
C GLN A 293 11.87 -16.77 13.63
N ALA A 294 11.34 -15.64 14.14
CA ALA A 294 10.00 -15.62 14.73
C ALA A 294 8.92 -15.99 13.69
N SER A 295 9.00 -15.41 12.49
CA SER A 295 8.07 -15.70 11.39
C SER A 295 8.12 -17.18 10.98
N MET A 296 9.31 -17.77 10.86
CA MET A 296 9.43 -19.20 10.57
C MET A 296 8.72 -20.04 11.64
N PHE A 297 9.02 -19.80 12.92
CA PHE A 297 8.40 -20.53 14.03
C PHE A 297 6.87 -20.45 14.00
N PHE A 298 6.30 -19.25 13.92
CA PHE A 298 4.84 -19.09 13.89
C PHE A 298 4.21 -19.62 12.61
N ALA A 299 4.90 -19.57 11.48
CA ALA A 299 4.43 -20.19 10.24
C ALA A 299 4.35 -21.72 10.35
N ALA A 300 5.28 -22.39 11.04
CA ALA A 300 5.17 -23.84 11.25
C ALA A 300 3.90 -24.18 12.04
N THR A 301 3.60 -23.42 13.10
CA THR A 301 2.37 -23.58 13.90
C THR A 301 1.12 -23.32 13.06
N ALA A 302 1.12 -22.28 12.21
CA ALA A 302 -0.02 -21.99 11.33
C ALA A 302 -0.25 -23.06 10.26
N ILE A 303 0.82 -23.65 9.71
CA ILE A 303 0.72 -24.70 8.68
C ILE A 303 0.35 -26.06 9.30
N ASN A 304 0.89 -26.37 10.48
CA ASN A 304 0.64 -27.62 11.19
C ASN A 304 0.30 -27.37 12.67
N PRO A 305 -0.96 -27.00 12.99
CA PRO A 305 -1.36 -26.63 14.35
C PRO A 305 -1.23 -27.74 15.40
N SER A 306 -1.23 -29.00 14.97
CA SER A 306 -1.06 -30.17 15.86
C SER A 306 0.41 -30.57 16.07
N GLY A 307 1.34 -29.99 15.29
CA GLY A 307 2.76 -30.28 15.40
C GLY A 307 3.38 -29.60 16.62
N THR A 308 4.18 -30.34 17.39
CA THR A 308 5.02 -29.75 18.43
C THR A 308 6.15 -28.95 17.79
N GLN A 309 6.14 -27.63 17.97
CA GLN A 309 7.21 -26.75 17.52
C GLN A 309 8.15 -26.43 18.67
N THR A 310 9.45 -26.63 18.48
CA THR A 310 10.46 -26.16 19.42
C THR A 310 10.78 -24.69 19.10
N PRO A 311 10.73 -23.78 20.08
CA PRO A 311 11.18 -22.41 19.87
C PRO A 311 12.61 -22.39 19.32
N PRO A 312 12.91 -21.57 18.31
CA PRO A 312 14.26 -21.49 17.76
C PRO A 312 15.22 -20.89 18.79
N GLU A 313 16.46 -21.39 18.80
CA GLU A 313 17.55 -20.70 19.51
C GLU A 313 17.75 -19.32 18.89
N GLN A 314 17.86 -18.27 19.70
CA GLN A 314 18.05 -16.92 19.19
C GLN A 314 19.42 -16.81 18.53
N ILE A 315 19.44 -16.37 17.27
CA ILE A 315 20.67 -16.22 16.50
C ILE A 315 21.09 -14.74 16.51
N ASP A 316 22.38 -14.47 16.76
CA ASP A 316 22.96 -13.13 16.71
C ASP A 316 23.91 -13.01 15.51
N PRO A 317 23.68 -12.08 14.56
CA PRO A 317 24.58 -11.80 13.43
C PRO A 317 26.02 -11.43 13.82
N THR A 318 26.25 -11.03 15.06
CA THR A 318 27.60 -10.71 15.57
C THR A 318 28.34 -11.92 16.15
N SER A 319 27.67 -13.06 16.27
CA SER A 319 28.26 -14.31 16.77
C SER A 319 29.21 -14.94 15.75
N ARG A 320 30.32 -15.52 16.22
CA ARG A 320 31.24 -16.30 15.37
C ARG A 320 30.57 -17.49 14.68
N ASN A 321 29.51 -18.03 15.28
CA ASN A 321 28.79 -19.19 14.77
C ASN A 321 27.51 -18.79 14.01
N PHE A 322 27.32 -17.50 13.70
CA PHE A 322 26.12 -17.00 13.05
C PHE A 322 25.79 -17.75 11.75
N VAL A 323 26.77 -17.85 10.84
CA VAL A 323 26.61 -18.50 9.54
C VAL A 323 26.13 -19.94 9.68
N GLU A 324 26.78 -20.70 10.57
CA GLU A 324 26.42 -22.10 10.85
C GLU A 324 25.00 -22.22 11.44
N GLN A 325 24.65 -21.37 12.41
CA GLN A 325 23.33 -21.34 13.04
C GLN A 325 22.23 -20.97 12.04
N ALA A 326 22.43 -19.93 11.23
CA ALA A 326 21.47 -19.49 10.23
C ALA A 326 21.26 -20.54 9.14
N ASN A 327 22.33 -21.18 8.67
CA ASN A 327 22.24 -22.28 7.70
C ASN A 327 21.46 -23.47 8.28
N ARG A 328 21.61 -23.79 9.57
CA ARG A 328 20.76 -24.82 10.22
C ARG A 328 19.27 -24.46 10.19
N GLU A 329 18.91 -23.20 10.45
CA GLU A 329 17.51 -22.77 10.36
C GLU A 329 16.99 -22.86 8.91
N ILE A 330 17.79 -22.42 7.93
CA ILE A 330 17.44 -22.54 6.51
C ILE A 330 17.22 -24.01 6.12
N GLN A 331 18.03 -24.94 6.60
CA GLN A 331 17.84 -26.37 6.31
C GLN A 331 16.49 -26.92 6.79
N LYS A 332 15.92 -26.39 7.88
CA LYS A 332 14.58 -26.79 8.35
C LYS A 332 13.48 -26.45 7.34
N LEU A 333 13.67 -25.41 6.52
CA LEU A 333 12.69 -24.99 5.50
C LEU A 333 12.53 -26.01 4.36
N HIS A 334 13.47 -26.95 4.19
CA HIS A 334 13.35 -28.04 3.22
C HIS A 334 12.52 -29.22 3.76
N ALA A 335 12.29 -29.29 5.07
CA ALA A 335 11.51 -30.35 5.70
C ALA A 335 10.03 -29.96 5.84
N VAL A 336 9.20 -30.95 6.19
CA VAL A 336 7.81 -30.73 6.63
C VAL A 336 7.82 -29.84 7.90
N PRO A 337 6.95 -28.82 7.99
CA PRO A 337 5.75 -28.58 7.17
C PRO A 337 5.93 -27.65 5.96
N TYR A 338 7.12 -27.09 5.77
CA TYR A 338 7.35 -26.07 4.74
C TYR A 338 7.57 -26.66 3.34
N SER A 339 8.45 -27.67 3.24
CA SER A 339 8.78 -28.39 2.02
C SER A 339 9.26 -27.50 0.86
N PHE A 340 10.11 -26.50 1.13
CA PHE A 340 10.67 -25.66 0.07
C PHE A 340 11.69 -26.41 -0.81
N PRO A 341 11.74 -26.12 -2.13
CA PRO A 341 12.71 -26.73 -3.03
C PRO A 341 14.15 -26.52 -2.55
N ARG A 342 14.99 -27.55 -2.74
CA ARG A 342 16.45 -27.41 -2.56
C ARG A 342 16.98 -26.34 -3.52
N GLY A 343 17.92 -25.54 -3.04
CA GLY A 343 18.52 -24.45 -3.81
C GLY A 343 17.76 -23.14 -3.80
N ARG A 344 16.53 -23.08 -3.25
CA ARG A 344 15.77 -21.81 -3.18
C ARG A 344 16.54 -20.70 -2.44
N PHE A 345 17.26 -21.07 -1.40
CA PHE A 345 17.94 -20.14 -0.49
C PHE A 345 19.43 -20.02 -0.77
N ASP A 346 19.92 -20.66 -1.82
CA ASP A 346 21.31 -20.54 -2.24
C ASP A 346 21.52 -19.16 -2.84
N ARG A 347 22.62 -18.49 -2.46
CA ARG A 347 23.02 -17.19 -3.01
C ARG A 347 24.31 -17.37 -3.80
N ALA A 348 24.39 -16.67 -4.94
CA ALA A 348 25.54 -16.67 -5.82
C ALA A 348 26.67 -15.77 -5.30
#